data_AF-A0A4S8MA79-F1
#
_entry.id   AF-A0A4S8MA79-F1
#
_cell.length_a   1.000
_cell.length_b   1.000
_cell.length_c   1.000
_cell.angle_alpha   90.00
_cell.angle_beta   90.00
_cell.angle_gamma   90.00
#
_symmetry.space_group_name_H-M   'P 1'
#
loop_
_entity.id
_entity.type
_entity.pdbx_description
1 polymer ?
#
loop_
_entity_poly.entity_id
_entity_poly.type
_entity_poly.pdbx_seq_one_letter_code
_entity_poly.pdbx_strand_id
1 'polypeptide(L)'
;PPNIPSLAEAFHISVTEQPYKIPYYTALLRRLHDTPEDGNPEELSLGRQILEEFWKGFQAYMDKLAWRETRFCIHFFSHLTPAKLVGPESLTLLLQAFTTVLDEFEVSHGRAEHAALCAAEGLMIVRPTNVSLIAVFLTLVIRVTLLLKQSLP
;
A
#
# COMPACT_ATOMS: atom_id res chain seq x y z
N PRO A 1 -15.16 15.76 -19.28
CA PRO A 1 -14.95 15.16 -17.94
C PRO A 1 -13.53 14.56 -17.87
N PRO A 2 -12.87 14.55 -16.70
CA PRO A 2 -11.55 13.94 -16.54
C PRO A 2 -11.60 12.43 -16.83
N ASN A 3 -10.59 11.91 -17.52
CA ASN A 3 -10.44 10.47 -17.78
C ASN A 3 -9.78 9.80 -16.56
N ILE A 4 -10.60 9.35 -15.61
CA ILE A 4 -10.14 8.78 -14.33
C ILE A 4 -9.18 7.58 -14.52
N PRO A 5 -9.47 6.59 -15.39
CA PRO A 5 -8.53 5.50 -15.68
C PRO A 5 -7.14 5.98 -16.10
N SER A 6 -7.06 6.93 -17.04
CA SER A 6 -5.76 7.44 -17.50
C SER A 6 -5.02 8.23 -16.42
N LEU A 7 -5.73 8.94 -15.55
CA LEU A 7 -5.12 9.64 -14.41
C LEU A 7 -4.59 8.65 -13.37
N ALA A 8 -5.36 7.62 -13.02
CA ALA A 8 -4.91 6.57 -12.10
C ALA A 8 -3.71 5.79 -12.66
N GLU A 9 -3.71 5.49 -13.95
CA GLU A 9 -2.56 4.89 -14.65
C GLU A 9 -1.32 5.78 -14.58
N ALA A 10 -1.47 7.10 -14.78
CA ALA A 10 -0.37 8.03 -14.62
C ALA A 10 0.19 8.02 -13.18
N PHE A 11 -0.66 7.90 -12.16
CA PHE A 11 -0.22 7.69 -10.78
C PHE A 11 0.53 6.37 -10.62
N HIS A 12 0.03 5.26 -11.17
CA HIS A 12 0.74 3.97 -11.16
C HIS A 12 2.15 4.09 -11.73
N ILE A 13 2.28 4.60 -12.96
CA ILE A 13 3.58 4.81 -13.62
C ILE A 13 4.46 5.71 -12.76
N SER A 14 3.91 6.79 -12.22
CA SER A 14 4.67 7.74 -11.41
C SER A 14 5.25 7.10 -10.14
N VAL A 15 4.46 6.31 -9.41
CA VAL A 15 4.93 5.66 -8.17
C VAL A 15 5.86 4.48 -8.45
N THR A 16 5.69 3.76 -9.56
CA THR A 16 6.53 2.59 -9.89
C THR A 16 7.85 2.99 -10.54
N GLU A 17 7.85 4.01 -11.40
CA GLU A 17 9.04 4.46 -12.13
C GLU A 17 9.84 5.51 -11.36
N GLN A 18 9.21 6.27 -10.46
CA GLN A 18 9.86 7.30 -9.66
C GLN A 18 9.50 7.19 -8.16
N PRO A 19 9.82 6.06 -7.50
CA PRO A 19 9.40 5.79 -6.12
C PRO A 19 9.93 6.81 -5.10
N TYR A 20 11.10 7.40 -5.35
CA TYR A 20 11.66 8.47 -4.51
C TYR A 20 10.83 9.77 -4.52
N LYS A 21 9.89 9.92 -5.46
CA LYS A 21 8.97 11.06 -5.54
C LYS A 21 7.58 10.78 -4.97
N ILE A 22 7.35 9.58 -4.42
CA ILE A 22 6.06 9.19 -3.82
C ILE A 22 5.49 10.26 -2.86
N PRO A 23 6.27 10.90 -1.96
CA PRO A 23 5.73 11.95 -1.09
C PRO A 23 5.12 13.15 -1.85
N TYR A 24 5.68 13.50 -3.02
CA TYR A 24 5.15 14.58 -3.86
C TYR A 24 3.85 14.17 -4.56
N TYR A 25 3.76 12.92 -5.02
CA TYR A 25 2.52 12.39 -5.59
C TYR A 25 1.41 12.28 -4.55
N THR A 26 1.75 11.92 -3.31
CA THR A 26 0.81 11.98 -2.17
C THR A 26 0.31 13.39 -1.92
N ALA A 27 1.20 14.38 -1.91
CA ALA A 27 0.82 15.78 -1.74
C ALA A 27 -0.07 16.28 -2.88
N LEU A 28 0.23 15.88 -4.12
CA LEU A 28 -0.60 16.16 -5.30
C LEU A 28 -2.00 15.55 -5.15
N LEU A 29 -2.09 14.26 -4.82
CA LEU A 29 -3.37 13.58 -4.64
C LEU A 29 -4.19 14.22 -3.50
N ARG A 30 -3.53 14.69 -2.44
CA ARG A 30 -4.19 15.43 -1.36
C ARG A 30 -4.81 16.74 -1.86
N ARG A 31 -4.10 17.49 -2.70
CA ARG A 31 -4.64 18.72 -3.30
C ARG A 31 -5.82 18.43 -4.22
N LEU A 32 -5.74 17.38 -5.03
CA LEU A 32 -6.84 16.94 -5.90
C LEU A 32 -8.05 16.46 -5.09
N HIS A 33 -7.83 15.92 -3.90
CA HIS A 33 -8.89 15.52 -2.99
C HIS A 33 -9.55 16.72 -2.28
N ASP A 34 -8.77 17.74 -1.92
CA ASP A 34 -9.24 18.94 -1.21
C ASP A 34 -9.92 19.96 -2.14
N THR A 35 -9.80 19.79 -3.46
CA THR A 35 -10.46 20.66 -4.44
C THR A 35 -11.90 20.19 -4.60
N PRO A 36 -12.91 20.96 -4.14
CA PRO A 36 -14.31 20.58 -4.32
C PRO A 36 -14.66 20.60 -5.81
N GLU A 37 -15.32 19.54 -6.29
CA GLU A 37 -16.10 19.66 -7.53
C GLU A 37 -17.34 20.50 -7.23
N ASP A 38 -17.73 21.37 -8.16
CA ASP A 38 -18.70 22.45 -7.97
C ASP A 38 -19.98 22.02 -7.21
N GLY A 39 -19.99 22.29 -5.90
CA GLY A 39 -21.20 22.48 -5.09
C GLY A 39 -22.02 21.25 -4.68
N ASN A 40 -21.68 20.02 -5.08
CA ASN A 40 -22.40 18.82 -4.65
C ASN A 40 -21.63 18.04 -3.57
N PRO A 41 -22.07 18.05 -2.29
CA PRO A 41 -21.42 17.31 -1.20
C PRO A 41 -21.45 15.78 -1.36
N GLU A 42 -22.28 15.26 -2.26
CA GLU A 42 -22.41 13.82 -2.51
C GLU A 42 -21.42 13.30 -3.56
N GLU A 43 -20.78 14.18 -4.34
CA GLU A 43 -19.86 13.78 -5.41
C GLU A 43 -18.45 13.53 -4.85
N LEU A 44 -17.88 12.36 -5.18
CA LEU A 44 -16.53 12.02 -4.75
C LEU A 44 -15.54 13.00 -5.36
N SER A 45 -14.63 13.56 -4.56
CA SER A 45 -13.56 14.42 -5.10
C SER A 45 -12.74 13.69 -6.16
N LEU A 46 -12.17 14.45 -7.11
CA LEU A 46 -11.30 13.88 -8.15
C LEU A 46 -10.18 13.02 -7.55
N GLY A 47 -9.57 13.48 -6.45
CA GLY A 47 -8.55 12.70 -5.74
C GLY A 47 -9.08 11.37 -5.19
N ARG A 48 -10.33 11.32 -4.73
CA ARG A 48 -10.97 10.10 -4.27
C ARG A 48 -11.28 9.15 -5.42
N GLN A 49 -11.81 9.65 -6.53
CA GLN A 49 -12.07 8.86 -7.73
C GLN A 49 -10.78 8.22 -8.28
N ILE A 50 -9.68 9.00 -8.34
CA ILE A 50 -8.36 8.49 -8.76
C ILE A 50 -7.87 7.40 -7.81
N LEU A 51 -8.01 7.58 -6.49
CA LEU A 51 -7.54 6.61 -5.50
C LEU A 51 -8.30 5.27 -5.59
N GLU A 52 -9.62 5.32 -5.84
CA GLU A 52 -10.43 4.12 -6.01
C GLU A 52 -10.06 3.36 -7.30
N GLU A 53 -9.77 4.06 -8.38
CA GLU A 53 -9.30 3.44 -9.61
C GLU A 53 -7.86 2.90 -9.48
N PHE A 54 -6.98 3.62 -8.78
CA PHE A 54 -5.63 3.16 -8.43
C PHE A 54 -5.66 1.86 -7.60
N TRP A 55 -6.62 1.74 -6.68
CA TRP A 55 -6.80 0.51 -5.90
C TRP A 55 -7.08 -0.70 -6.79
N LYS A 56 -7.91 -0.55 -7.83
CA LYS A 56 -8.18 -1.64 -8.79
C LYS A 56 -6.91 -2.07 -9.55
N GLY A 57 -6.10 -1.10 -9.99
CA GLY A 57 -4.82 -1.39 -10.64
C GLY A 57 -3.84 -2.10 -9.70
N PHE A 58 -3.82 -1.73 -8.41
CA PHE A 58 -3.07 -2.46 -7.40
C PHE A 58 -3.51 -3.92 -7.26
N GLN A 59 -4.82 -4.20 -7.24
CA GLN A 59 -5.33 -5.57 -7.21
C GLN A 59 -4.84 -6.38 -8.41
N ALA A 60 -4.83 -5.79 -9.61
CA ALA A 60 -4.31 -6.45 -10.80
C ALA A 60 -2.80 -6.77 -10.72
N TYR A 61 -2.00 -5.96 -10.00
CA TYR A 61 -0.60 -6.30 -9.73
C TYR A 61 -0.45 -7.47 -8.76
N MET A 62 -1.30 -7.54 -7.73
CA MET A 62 -1.30 -8.68 -6.80
C MET A 62 -1.69 -9.98 -7.53
N ASP A 63 -2.73 -9.95 -8.37
CA ASP A 63 -3.21 -11.12 -9.12
C ASP A 63 -2.13 -11.69 -10.05
N LYS A 64 -1.30 -10.82 -10.63
CA LYS A 64 -0.19 -11.19 -11.53
C LYS A 64 1.13 -11.44 -10.80
N LEU A 65 1.16 -11.36 -9.47
CA LEU A 65 2.37 -11.47 -8.64
C LEU A 65 3.47 -10.48 -9.05
N ALA A 66 3.09 -9.28 -9.48
CA ALA A 66 3.99 -8.19 -9.84
C ALA A 66 4.54 -7.53 -8.56
N TRP A 67 5.46 -8.22 -7.89
CA TRP A 67 5.92 -7.87 -6.54
C TRP A 67 6.59 -6.49 -6.44
N ARG A 68 7.29 -6.04 -7.50
CA ARG A 68 7.95 -4.72 -7.51
C ARG A 68 6.90 -3.61 -7.47
N GLU A 69 5.91 -3.67 -8.34
CA GLU A 69 4.82 -2.71 -8.45
C GLU A 69 3.93 -2.75 -7.20
N THR A 70 3.61 -3.96 -6.73
CA THR A 70 2.87 -4.18 -5.47
C THR A 70 3.56 -3.49 -4.30
N ARG A 71 4.88 -3.68 -4.14
CA ARG A 71 5.69 -3.06 -3.09
C ARG A 71 5.65 -1.53 -3.15
N PHE A 72 5.79 -0.92 -4.33
CA PHE A 72 5.72 0.54 -4.47
C PHE A 72 4.31 1.10 -4.25
N CYS A 73 3.26 0.37 -4.61
CA CYS A 73 1.89 0.72 -4.24
C CYS A 73 1.71 0.70 -2.71
N ILE A 74 2.27 -0.29 -2.00
CA ILE A 74 2.28 -0.32 -0.53
C ILE A 74 2.99 0.91 0.04
N HIS A 75 4.14 1.29 -0.51
CA HIS A 75 4.83 2.53 -0.10
C HIS A 75 3.95 3.75 -0.27
N PHE A 76 3.24 3.85 -1.41
CA PHE A 76 2.31 4.95 -1.65
C PHE A 76 1.17 4.96 -0.63
N PHE A 77 0.50 3.84 -0.38
CA PHE A 77 -0.55 3.74 0.64
C PHE A 77 -0.04 4.13 2.03
N SER A 78 1.18 3.73 2.39
CA SER A 78 1.84 4.13 3.64
C SER A 78 2.06 5.64 3.75
N HIS A 79 2.33 6.34 2.64
CA HIS A 79 2.39 7.80 2.62
C HIS A 79 1.00 8.46 2.62
N LEU A 80 -0.02 7.82 2.04
CA LEU A 80 -1.40 8.32 2.02
C LEU A 80 -2.05 8.33 3.42
N THR A 81 -1.62 7.44 4.32
CA THR A 81 -2.13 7.37 5.70
C THR A 81 -1.87 8.64 6.52
N PRO A 82 -0.63 9.15 6.68
CA PRO A 82 -0.40 10.41 7.36
C PRO A 82 -1.01 11.62 6.61
N ALA A 83 -1.22 11.52 5.30
CA ALA A 83 -1.96 12.51 4.51
C ALA A 83 -3.49 12.44 4.70
N LYS A 84 -3.99 11.51 5.52
CA LYS A 84 -5.42 11.29 5.82
C LYS A 84 -6.26 10.99 4.58
N LEU A 85 -5.66 10.35 3.58
CA LEU A 85 -6.35 9.87 2.37
C LEU A 85 -6.70 8.38 2.47
N VAL A 86 -5.95 7.64 3.28
CA VAL A 86 -6.21 6.23 3.64
C VAL A 86 -6.27 6.11 5.16
N GLY A 87 -7.30 5.43 5.68
CA GLY A 87 -7.42 5.20 7.12
C GLY A 87 -6.31 4.30 7.66
N PRO A 88 -5.80 4.55 8.88
CA PRO A 88 -4.75 3.71 9.48
C PRO A 88 -5.21 2.25 9.67
N GLU A 89 -6.49 2.02 9.93
CA GLU A 89 -7.08 0.68 10.02
C GLU A 89 -7.04 -0.05 8.68
N SER A 90 -7.36 0.65 7.58
CA SER A 90 -7.30 0.08 6.22
C SER A 90 -5.87 -0.32 5.85
N LEU A 91 -4.89 0.53 6.16
CA LEU A 91 -3.48 0.18 5.95
C LEU A 91 -3.06 -1.00 6.84
N THR A 92 -3.49 -1.02 8.10
CA THR A 92 -3.20 -2.13 9.03
C THR A 92 -3.70 -3.45 8.47
N LEU A 93 -4.96 -3.51 8.04
CA LEU A 93 -5.56 -4.72 7.46
C LEU A 93 -4.81 -5.16 6.19
N LEU A 94 -4.42 -4.22 5.35
CA LEU A 94 -3.62 -4.50 4.16
C LEU A 94 -2.28 -5.14 4.54
N LEU A 95 -1.49 -4.49 5.41
CA LEU A 95 -0.19 -5.01 5.84
C LEU A 95 -0.33 -6.36 6.56
N GLN A 96 -1.39 -6.55 7.34
CA GLN A 96 -1.70 -7.83 8.00
C GLN A 96 -2.03 -8.94 7.00
N ALA A 97 -2.68 -8.64 5.88
CA ALA A 97 -2.90 -9.63 4.81
C ALA A 97 -1.56 -10.13 4.26
N PHE A 98 -0.59 -9.23 4.04
CA PHE A 98 0.77 -9.60 3.62
C PHE A 98 1.51 -10.42 4.68
N THR A 99 1.38 -10.10 5.98
CA THR A 99 2.03 -10.91 7.01
C THR A 99 1.40 -12.30 7.15
N THR A 100 0.12 -12.46 6.80
CA THR A 100 -0.59 -13.75 6.90
C THR A 100 -0.10 -14.76 5.86
N VAL A 101 0.45 -14.29 4.74
CA VAL A 101 1.13 -15.14 3.74
C VAL A 101 2.23 -16.01 4.35
N LEU A 102 2.87 -15.53 5.43
CA LEU A 102 3.94 -16.25 6.13
C LEU A 102 3.45 -17.46 6.92
N ASP A 103 2.15 -17.53 7.21
CA ASP A 103 1.52 -18.64 7.93
C ASP A 103 0.85 -19.64 6.96
N GLU A 104 0.87 -19.37 5.65
CA GLU A 104 0.25 -20.25 4.67
C GLU A 104 1.04 -21.56 4.52
N PHE A 105 0.32 -22.68 4.52
CA PHE A 105 0.91 -23.99 4.30
C PHE A 105 1.55 -24.06 2.90
N GLU A 106 2.76 -24.61 2.81
CA GLU A 106 3.54 -24.75 1.57
C GLU A 106 3.83 -23.44 0.83
N VAL A 107 3.84 -22.29 1.52
CA VAL A 107 4.27 -21.02 0.90
C VAL A 107 5.72 -21.11 0.41
N SER A 108 5.95 -20.70 -0.84
CA SER A 108 7.31 -20.65 -1.39
C SER A 108 8.14 -19.58 -0.70
N HIS A 109 9.45 -19.83 -0.55
CA HIS A 109 10.36 -18.88 0.09
C HIS A 109 10.30 -17.48 -0.55
N GLY A 110 10.34 -17.41 -1.88
CA GLY A 110 10.28 -16.12 -2.59
C GLY A 110 8.97 -15.36 -2.39
N ARG A 111 7.82 -16.07 -2.30
CA ARG A 111 6.53 -15.42 -2.00
C ARG A 111 6.50 -14.90 -0.56
N ALA A 112 6.98 -15.69 0.40
CA ALA A 112 7.08 -15.28 1.78
C ALA A 112 8.02 -14.07 1.95
N GLU A 113 9.18 -14.10 1.27
CA GLU A 113 10.15 -13.00 1.27
C GLU A 113 9.55 -11.71 0.71
N HIS A 114 8.94 -11.76 -0.47
CA HIS A 114 8.30 -10.57 -1.07
C HIS A 114 7.17 -10.03 -0.21
N ALA A 115 6.34 -10.90 0.37
CA ALA A 115 5.25 -10.47 1.24
C ALA A 115 5.76 -9.81 2.52
N ALA A 116 6.80 -10.40 3.15
CA ALA A 116 7.47 -9.83 4.32
C ALA A 116 8.11 -8.47 3.99
N LEU A 117 8.80 -8.34 2.86
CA LEU A 117 9.42 -7.09 2.43
C LEU A 117 8.39 -5.97 2.21
N CYS A 118 7.28 -6.26 1.54
CA CYS A 118 6.19 -5.30 1.34
C CYS A 118 5.64 -4.81 2.69
N ALA A 119 5.35 -5.74 3.61
CA ALA A 119 4.84 -5.41 4.93
C ALA A 119 5.86 -4.59 5.76
N ALA A 120 7.12 -5.03 5.79
CA ALA A 120 8.19 -4.39 6.56
C ALA A 120 8.39 -2.93 6.15
N GLU A 121 8.51 -2.68 4.85
CA GLU A 121 8.79 -1.33 4.37
C GLU A 121 7.57 -0.42 4.47
N GLY A 122 6.37 -0.97 4.23
CA GLY A 122 5.13 -0.25 4.49
C GLY A 122 5.04 0.26 5.92
N LEU A 123 5.42 -0.57 6.90
CA LEU A 123 5.49 -0.21 8.32
C LEU A 123 6.58 0.86 8.60
N MET A 124 7.77 0.71 8.02
CA MET A 124 8.86 1.68 8.20
C MET A 124 8.49 3.08 7.69
N ILE A 125 7.78 3.14 6.56
CA ILE A 125 7.37 4.41 5.93
C ILE A 125 6.28 5.10 6.74
N VAL A 126 5.19 4.40 7.08
CA VAL A 126 4.06 5.02 7.78
C VAL A 126 4.46 5.49 9.18
N ARG A 127 5.49 4.86 9.76
CA ARG A 127 5.92 4.96 11.16
C ARG A 127 4.78 4.53 12.09
N PRO A 128 4.85 3.35 12.72
CA PRO A 128 3.75 2.84 13.54
C PRO A 128 3.54 3.74 14.76
N THR A 129 2.51 4.59 14.71
CA THR A 129 2.13 5.51 15.79
C THR A 129 0.96 5.00 16.62
N ASN A 130 0.22 4.00 16.12
CA ASN A 130 -0.91 3.39 16.82
C ASN A 130 -0.63 1.91 17.12
N VAL A 131 -1.24 1.41 18.19
CA VAL A 131 -1.12 0.05 18.75
C VAL A 131 -1.28 -1.02 17.68
N SER A 132 -2.23 -0.85 16.75
CA SER A 132 -2.49 -1.84 15.69
C SER A 132 -1.29 -2.02 14.74
N LEU A 133 -0.65 -0.93 14.30
CA LEU A 133 0.53 -1.01 13.43
C LEU A 133 1.76 -1.54 14.19
N ILE A 134 1.88 -1.23 15.48
CA ILE A 134 2.91 -1.82 16.35
C ILE A 134 2.71 -3.34 16.46
N ALA A 135 1.47 -3.80 16.63
CA ALA A 135 1.15 -5.22 16.67
C ALA A 135 1.55 -5.91 15.36
N VAL A 136 1.23 -5.33 14.20
CA VAL A 136 1.64 -5.88 12.89
C VAL A 136 3.17 -5.96 12.77
N PHE A 137 3.90 -4.93 13.24
CA PHE A 137 5.36 -4.97 13.26
C PHE A 137 5.91 -6.11 14.13
N LEU A 138 5.40 -6.28 15.35
CA LEU A 138 5.82 -7.37 16.23
C LEU A 138 5.49 -8.74 15.61
N THR A 139 4.29 -8.90 15.06
CA THR A 139 3.89 -10.13 14.37
C THR A 139 4.83 -10.44 13.21
N LEU A 140 5.18 -9.44 12.39
CA LEU A 140 6.11 -9.63 11.28
C LEU A 140 7.50 -10.07 11.78
N VAL A 141 8.05 -9.40 12.80
CA VAL A 141 9.35 -9.76 13.38
C VAL A 141 9.34 -11.19 13.90
N ILE A 142 8.30 -11.59 14.62
CA ILE A 142 8.14 -12.95 15.15
C ILE A 142 8.09 -13.97 14.00
N ARG A 143 7.23 -13.74 13.00
CA ARG A 143 7.03 -14.66 11.87
C ARG A 143 8.28 -14.84 11.02
N VAL A 144 8.97 -13.76 10.67
CA VAL A 144 10.24 -13.81 9.93
C VAL A 144 11.30 -14.58 10.73
N THR A 145 11.38 -14.36 12.04
CA THR A 145 12.32 -15.11 12.91
C THR A 145 12.02 -16.60 12.93
N LEU A 146 10.74 -16.99 12.99
CA LEU A 146 10.34 -18.40 12.95
C LEU A 146 10.64 -19.05 11.60
N LEU A 147 10.38 -18.38 10.48
CA LEU A 147 10.72 -18.86 9.15
C LEU A 147 12.23 -19.05 8.96
N LEU A 148 13.04 -18.11 9.44
CA LEU A 148 14.50 -18.23 9.40
C LEU A 148 15.00 -19.42 10.23
N LYS A 149 14.40 -19.69 11.39
CA LYS A 149 14.73 -20.88 12.20
C LYS A 149 14.40 -22.20 11.51
N GLN A 150 13.29 -22.26 10.76
CA GLN A 150 12.90 -23.45 10.00
C GLN A 150 13.78 -23.69 8.77
N SER A 151 14.48 -22.65 8.29
CA SER A 151 15.34 -22.71 7.10
C SER A 151 16.80 -23.09 7.41
N LEU A 152 17.17 -23.21 8.68
CA LEU A 152 18.52 -23.61 9.11
C LEU A 152 18.60 -25.15 9.19
N PRO A 153 19.65 -25.78 8.63
CA PRO A 153 19.84 -27.22 8.63
C PRO A 153 20.14 -27.82 10.01
#